data_AF-A0A510V9B7-F1
#
_entry.id   AF-A0A510V9B7-F1
#
_cell.length_a   1.000
_cell.length_b   1.000
_cell.length_c   1.000
_cell.angle_alpha   90.00
_cell.angle_beta   90.00
_cell.angle_gamma   90.00
#
_symmetry.space_group_name_H-M   'P 1'
#
loop_
_entity.id
_entity.type
_entity.pdbx_description
1 polymer ?
#
loop_
_entity_poly.entity_id
_entity_poly.type
_entity_poly.pdbx_seq_one_letter_code
_entity_poly.pdbx_strand_id
1 'polypeptide(L)'
;MSEHGAFSEACEERGYRILGGEELGLSKNAVTVQRPEGGDLTVTEGPYVELAEHLGGYYVIETDDVQGLARLAGEHLLTDGGGIELRPVVVHDA
;
A
#
# COMPACT_ATOMS: atom_id res chain seq x y z
N MET A 1 5.12 -15.63 -14.47
CA MET A 1 5.53 -14.52 -13.59
C MET A 1 4.37 -14.24 -12.66
N SER A 2 4.63 -13.91 -11.39
CA SER A 2 3.56 -13.40 -10.53
C SER A 2 3.08 -12.05 -11.08
N GLU A 3 1.83 -11.68 -10.79
CA GLU A 3 1.26 -10.37 -11.16
C GLU A 3 2.17 -9.22 -10.70
N HIS A 4 2.71 -9.32 -9.49
CA HIS A 4 3.70 -8.39 -8.94
C HIS A 4 5.02 -8.33 -9.71
N GLY A 5 5.49 -9.46 -10.26
CA GLY A 5 6.68 -9.50 -11.12
C GLY A 5 6.43 -8.77 -12.43
N ALA A 6 5.29 -9.05 -13.08
CA ALA A 6 4.90 -8.38 -14.31
C ALA A 6 4.68 -6.87 -14.12
N PHE A 7 4.09 -6.47 -12.99
CA PHE A 7 3.95 -5.06 -12.63
C PHE A 7 5.30 -4.36 -12.45
N SER A 8 6.26 -5.02 -11.80
CA SER A 8 7.60 -4.47 -11.56
C SER A 8 8.35 -4.24 -12.88
N GLU A 9 8.34 -5.24 -13.78
CA GLU A 9 8.91 -5.11 -15.13
C GLU A 9 8.25 -3.97 -15.91
N ALA A 10 6.92 -3.89 -15.88
CA ALA A 10 6.19 -2.86 -16.61
C ALA A 10 6.40 -1.44 -16.05
N CYS A 11 6.71 -1.31 -14.75
CA CYS A 11 7.15 -0.06 -14.13
C CYS A 11 8.52 0.36 -14.66
N GLU A 12 9.48 -0.57 -14.68
CA GLU A 12 10.84 -0.32 -15.19
C GLU A 12 10.82 0.13 -16.66
N GLU A 13 10.03 -0.52 -17.51
CA GLU A 13 9.87 -0.16 -18.93
C GLU A 13 9.34 1.27 -19.13
N ARG A 14 8.52 1.77 -18.19
CA ARG A 14 7.96 3.13 -18.23
C ARG A 14 8.82 4.15 -17.47
N GLY A 15 9.93 3.72 -16.88
CA GLY A 15 10.81 4.58 -16.09
C GLY A 15 10.26 4.92 -14.69
N TYR A 16 9.23 4.21 -14.22
CA TYR A 16 8.73 4.36 -12.86
C TYR A 16 9.66 3.61 -11.90
N ARG A 17 10.18 4.30 -10.91
CA ARG A 17 11.16 3.71 -10.00
C ARG A 17 10.49 3.22 -8.73
N ILE A 18 10.46 1.91 -8.54
CA ILE A 18 10.02 1.31 -7.28
C ILE A 18 11.12 1.53 -6.24
N LEU A 19 10.82 2.31 -5.21
CA LEU A 19 11.71 2.59 -4.07
C LEU A 19 11.60 1.54 -2.97
N GLY A 20 10.49 0.79 -2.94
CA GLY A 20 10.22 -0.27 -1.98
C GLY A 20 8.76 -0.69 -2.00
N GLY A 21 8.41 -1.60 -1.10
CA GLY A 21 7.07 -2.15 -0.96
C GLY A 21 7.11 -3.47 -0.22
N GLU A 22 6.00 -3.85 0.38
CA GLU A 22 5.88 -5.11 1.13
C GLU A 22 4.49 -5.69 0.99
N GLU A 23 4.42 -7.02 0.96
CA GLU A 23 3.18 -7.77 1.24
C GLU A 23 2.92 -7.73 2.75
N LEU A 24 1.68 -7.46 3.14
CA LEU A 24 1.26 -7.45 4.53
C LEU A 24 0.58 -8.77 4.89
N GLY A 25 0.85 -9.25 6.09
CA GLY A 25 0.12 -10.39 6.65
C GLY A 25 -1.37 -10.07 6.87
N LEU A 26 -2.15 -11.12 7.13
CA LEU A 26 -3.59 -10.97 7.40
C LEU A 26 -3.85 -9.97 8.55
N SER A 27 -4.82 -9.07 8.36
CA SER A 27 -5.13 -7.98 9.30
C SER A 27 -5.43 -8.45 10.73
N LYS A 28 -6.04 -9.63 10.89
CA LYS A 28 -6.30 -10.25 12.20
C LYS A 28 -5.03 -10.53 13.04
N ASN A 29 -3.86 -10.59 12.39
CA ASN A 29 -2.57 -10.79 13.06
C ASN A 29 -1.89 -9.46 13.44
N ALA A 30 -2.51 -8.31 13.12
CA ALA A 30 -1.96 -7.01 13.49
C ALA A 30 -1.99 -6.81 15.01
N VAL A 31 -1.12 -5.91 15.49
CA VAL A 31 -1.17 -5.38 16.84
C VAL A 31 -1.40 -3.88 16.73
N THR A 32 -2.48 -3.42 17.34
CA THR A 32 -2.92 -2.04 17.32
C THR A 32 -2.50 -1.34 18.61
N VAL A 33 -1.92 -0.15 18.48
CA VAL A 33 -1.52 0.71 19.60
C VAL A 33 -2.28 2.02 19.51
N GLN A 34 -2.97 2.42 20.58
CA GLN A 34 -3.77 3.64 20.60
C GLN A 34 -3.53 4.47 21.86
N ARG A 35 -3.79 5.78 21.75
CA ARG A 35 -3.90 6.69 22.89
C ARG A 35 -5.12 7.58 22.67
N PRO A 36 -6.24 7.32 23.35
CA PRO A 36 -7.39 8.22 23.29
C PRO A 36 -7.06 9.56 23.95
N GLU A 37 -7.80 10.60 23.56
CA GLU A 37 -7.62 11.94 24.11
C GLU A 37 -7.83 11.93 25.64
N GLY A 38 -6.83 12.43 26.38
CA GLY A 38 -6.83 12.41 27.84
C GLY A 38 -6.67 11.01 28.48
N GLY A 39 -6.37 9.98 27.69
CA GLY A 39 -6.24 8.61 28.16
C GLY A 39 -4.83 8.01 28.10
N ASP A 40 -4.72 6.83 28.70
CA ASP A 40 -3.51 6.02 28.69
C ASP A 40 -3.33 5.25 27.39
N LEU A 41 -2.11 4.76 27.16
CA LEU A 41 -1.79 3.93 26.01
C LEU A 41 -2.44 2.55 26.13
N THR A 42 -3.04 2.07 25.06
CA THR A 42 -3.61 0.73 24.94
C THR A 42 -2.96 -0.05 23.81
N VAL A 43 -2.89 -1.38 23.97
CA VAL A 43 -2.38 -2.32 22.96
C VAL A 43 -3.37 -3.45 22.81
N THR A 44 -3.81 -3.71 21.59
CA THR A 44 -4.83 -4.74 21.27
C THR A 44 -4.40 -5.56 20.07
N GLU A 45 -4.82 -6.83 20.02
CA GLU A 45 -4.69 -7.66 18.82
C GLU A 45 -5.76 -7.27 17.79
N GLY A 46 -5.44 -7.42 16.51
CA GLY A 46 -6.31 -7.05 15.38
C GLY A 46 -5.99 -5.68 14.77
N PRO A 47 -6.69 -5.34 13.67
CA PRO A 47 -6.46 -4.09 12.93
C PRO A 47 -6.90 -2.85 13.71
N TYR A 48 -6.42 -1.67 13.28
CA TYR A 48 -6.80 -0.39 13.91
C TYR A 48 -8.30 -0.08 13.74
N VAL A 49 -8.85 -0.38 12.56
CA VAL A 49 -10.28 -0.30 12.25
C VAL A 49 -10.68 -1.60 11.55
N GLU A 50 -11.81 -2.16 11.96
CA GLU A 50 -12.47 -3.25 11.23
C GLU A 50 -13.13 -2.68 9.98
N LEU A 51 -12.63 -3.08 8.80
CA LEU A 51 -13.13 -2.65 7.50
C LEU A 51 -13.57 -3.86 6.68
N ALA A 52 -14.48 -3.63 5.72
CA ALA A 52 -14.87 -4.66 4.76
C ALA A 52 -13.67 -5.12 3.91
N GLU A 53 -12.73 -4.21 3.65
CA GLU A 53 -11.52 -4.42 2.86
C GLU A 53 -10.30 -4.02 3.70
N HIS A 54 -9.28 -4.87 3.70
CA HIS A 54 -8.03 -4.64 4.44
C HIS A 54 -6.87 -4.42 3.47
N LEU A 55 -5.90 -3.61 3.88
CA LEU A 55 -4.68 -3.39 3.11
C LEU A 55 -3.81 -4.65 3.10
N GLY A 56 -3.61 -5.24 1.92
CA GLY A 56 -2.79 -6.45 1.75
C GLY A 56 -1.34 -6.19 1.38
N GLY A 57 -0.98 -4.97 1.00
CA GLY A 57 0.37 -4.63 0.55
C GLY A 57 0.48 -3.17 0.12
N TYR A 58 1.70 -2.70 -0.10
CA TYR A 58 1.96 -1.37 -0.63
C TYR A 58 3.22 -1.32 -1.48
N TYR A 59 3.29 -0.29 -2.33
CA TYR A 59 4.50 0.11 -3.05
C TYR A 59 4.82 1.57 -2.76
N VAL A 60 6.10 1.90 -2.74
CA VAL A 60 6.60 3.28 -2.79
C VAL A 60 7.24 3.47 -4.16
N ILE A 61 6.69 4.38 -4.96
CA ILE A 61 7.09 4.58 -6.36
C ILE A 61 7.39 6.05 -6.59
N GLU A 62 8.55 6.31 -7.18
CA GLU A 62 8.96 7.62 -7.68
C GLU A 62 8.59 7.73 -9.17
N THR A 63 7.69 8.66 -9.48
CA THR A 63 7.24 8.98 -10.84
C THR A 63 6.63 10.38 -10.88
N ASP A 64 6.75 11.06 -12.01
CA ASP A 64 6.03 12.30 -12.33
C ASP A 64 4.68 12.03 -13.05
N ASP A 65 4.41 10.78 -13.43
CA ASP A 65 3.21 10.34 -14.15
C ASP A 65 2.30 9.47 -13.28
N VAL A 66 1.58 10.11 -12.36
CA VAL A 66 0.63 9.45 -11.45
C VAL A 66 -0.53 8.79 -12.21
N GLN A 67 -0.98 9.37 -13.32
CA GLN A 67 -2.11 8.84 -14.09
C GLN A 67 -1.73 7.59 -14.89
N GLY A 68 -0.54 7.57 -15.48
CA GLY A 68 0.01 6.38 -16.12
C GLY A 68 0.27 5.26 -15.11
N LEU A 69 0.82 5.59 -13.94
CA LEU A 69 0.99 4.62 -12.85
C LEU A 69 -0.35 4.04 -12.39
N ALA A 70 -1.39 4.87 -12.22
CA ALA A 70 -2.71 4.41 -11.80
C ALA A 70 -3.32 3.40 -12.80
N ARG A 71 -3.18 3.67 -14.11
CA ARG A 71 -3.64 2.74 -15.16
C ARG A 71 -2.84 1.45 -15.13
N LEU A 72 -1.52 1.56 -15.04
CA LEU A 72 -0.62 0.41 -15.00
C LEU A 72 -0.92 -0.50 -13.81
N ALA A 73 -1.06 0.08 -12.62
CA ALA A 73 -1.40 -0.66 -11.41
C ALA A 73 -2.79 -1.33 -11.55
N GLY A 74 -3.76 -0.63 -12.13
CA GLY A 74 -5.08 -1.19 -12.43
C GLY A 74 -5.05 -2.39 -13.38
N GLU A 75 -4.20 -2.35 -14.41
CA GLU A 75 -4.06 -3.42 -15.40
C GLU A 75 -3.35 -4.67 -14.86
N HIS A 76 -2.40 -4.49 -13.94
CA HIS A 76 -1.52 -5.58 -13.49
C HIS A 76 -1.85 -6.14 -12.11
N LEU A 77 -2.41 -5.33 -11.20
CA LEU A 77 -2.55 -5.70 -9.78
C LEU A 77 -4.01 -5.77 -9.32
N LEU A 78 -4.94 -5.14 -10.03
CA LEU A 78 -6.33 -5.07 -9.58
C LEU A 78 -7.07 -6.37 -9.91
N THR A 79 -7.73 -6.93 -8.91
CA THR A 79 -8.64 -8.08 -9.05
C THR A 79 -10.09 -7.65 -8.81
N ASP A 80 -11.05 -8.47 -9.24
CA ASP A 80 -12.47 -8.19 -9.05
C ASP A 80 -12.80 -7.99 -7.57
N GLY A 81 -13.35 -6.82 -7.24
CA GLY A 81 -13.70 -6.45 -5.86
C GLY A 81 -12.54 -5.95 -5.00
N GLY A 82 -11.39 -5.63 -5.60
CA GLY A 82 -10.28 -4.94 -4.94
C GLY A 82 -10.21 -3.44 -5.26
N GLY A 83 -9.27 -2.76 -4.62
CA GLY A 83 -9.00 -1.33 -4.82
C GLY A 83 -7.51 -1.02 -4.66
N ILE A 84 -7.04 -0.02 -5.41
CA ILE A 84 -5.70 0.55 -5.27
C ILE A 84 -5.86 2.05 -5.06
N GLU A 85 -5.16 2.57 -4.05
CA GLU A 85 -5.17 3.99 -3.73
C GLU A 85 -3.76 4.55 -3.90
N LEU A 86 -3.61 5.58 -4.73
CA LEU A 86 -2.34 6.28 -4.92
C LEU A 86 -2.35 7.53 -4.03
N ARG A 87 -1.48 7.54 -3.02
CA ARG A 87 -1.34 8.67 -2.09
C ARG A 87 0.09 9.23 -2.17
N PRO A 88 0.27 10.52 -2.50
CA PRO A 88 1.58 11.15 -2.42
C PRO A 88 2.13 11.09 -1.00
N VAL A 89 3.42 10.77 -0.89
CA VAL A 89 4.15 10.84 0.39
C VAL A 89 4.55 12.28 0.69
N VAL A 90 4.62 12.64 1.97
CA VAL A 90 5.27 13.89 2.39
C VAL A 90 6.77 13.66 2.38
N VAL A 91 7.49 14.48 1.62
CA VAL A 91 8.96 14.44 1.61
C VAL A 91 9.44 15.23 2.83
N HIS A 92 10.19 14.55 3.70
CA HIS A 92 10.85 15.16 4.84
C HIS A 92 12.34 15.27 4.54
N ASP A 93 12.90 16.48 4.72
CA ASP A 93 14.34 16.64 4.75
C ASP A 93 14.90 15.89 5.97
N ALA A 94 16.04 15.22 5.77
CA ALA A 94 16.74 14.48 6.83
C ALA A 94 17.46 15.42 7.82
#